data_AF-A0A0S8IZN2-F1
#
_entry.id   AF-A0A0S8IZN2-F1
#
_cell.length_a   1.000
_cell.length_b   1.000
_cell.length_c   1.000
_cell.angle_alpha   90.00
_cell.angle_beta   90.00
_cell.angle_gamma   90.00
#
_symmetry.space_group_name_H-M   'P 1'
#
loop_
_entity.id
_entity.type
_entity.pdbx_description
1 polymer ?
#
loop_
_entity_poly.entity_id
_entity_poly.type
_entity_poly.pdbx_seq_one_letter_code
_entity_poly.pdbx_strand_id
1 'polypeptide(L)'
;MKHQGIIDAVDNSIKILHDEFKSQPSLFFTEDDLVCYLYQTLQQKLPIVRTPDKDDHQHFLIHKEYPTPFRCDMAGTKFEIKNDEERTEKGGKYKRGYYDLIVLNPDFIRQYTYDEIKAQDYESYKEKVLSKIELDTPVILYGLEFMFSRDPLKFSRGTKEDKGINQFVAKVNQDANKLKESKNYKGFMKNIKMIVFVKDSKKEICDSINKKLSKRQEILPCFA
;
A
#
# COMPACT_ATOMS: atom_id res chain seq x y z
N MET A 1 2.47 13.65 19.00
CA MET A 1 1.17 13.26 18.39
C MET A 1 0.78 11.88 18.90
N LYS A 2 -0.52 11.58 19.00
CA LYS A 2 -1.02 10.22 19.29
C LYS A 2 -0.42 9.24 18.27
N HIS A 3 0.08 8.11 18.73
CA HIS A 3 0.71 7.02 17.91
C HIS A 3 1.97 7.39 17.12
N GLN A 4 2.68 8.46 17.47
CA GLN A 4 3.91 8.84 16.76
C GLN A 4 4.95 7.72 16.74
N GLY A 5 5.14 7.00 17.86
CA GLY A 5 6.09 5.89 17.92
C GLY A 5 5.77 4.73 16.95
N ILE A 6 4.50 4.52 16.60
CA ILE A 6 4.11 3.53 15.57
C ILE A 6 4.51 4.02 14.18
N ILE A 7 4.25 5.30 13.89
CA ILE A 7 4.61 5.92 12.60
C ILE A 7 6.13 5.91 12.41
N ASP A 8 6.88 6.31 13.43
CA ASP A 8 8.34 6.31 13.40
C ASP A 8 8.90 4.89 13.21
N ALA A 9 8.28 3.89 13.85
CA ALA A 9 8.66 2.49 13.64
C ALA A 9 8.44 2.03 12.19
N VAL A 10 7.36 2.50 11.53
CA VAL A 10 7.11 2.22 10.11
C VAL A 10 8.17 2.87 9.23
N ASP A 11 8.42 4.17 9.38
CA ASP A 11 9.39 4.89 8.55
C ASP A 11 10.80 4.32 8.72
N ASN A 12 11.19 3.96 9.95
CA ASN A 12 12.48 3.31 10.22
C ASN A 12 12.57 1.91 9.59
N SER A 13 11.49 1.13 9.63
CA SER A 13 11.48 -0.22 9.03
C SER A 13 11.56 -0.17 7.50
N ILE A 14 10.91 0.82 6.88
CA ILE A 14 11.05 1.10 5.44
C ILE A 14 12.50 1.44 5.09
N LYS A 15 13.16 2.27 5.90
CA LYS A 15 14.58 2.61 5.71
C LYS A 15 15.47 1.37 5.80
N ILE A 16 15.25 0.50 6.78
CA ILE A 16 16.00 -0.76 6.93
C ILE A 16 15.83 -1.64 5.69
N LEU A 17 14.60 -1.81 5.19
CA LEU A 17 14.36 -2.56 3.95
C LEU A 17 15.07 -1.92 2.74
N HIS A 18 15.07 -0.58 2.65
CA HIS A 18 15.74 0.15 1.57
C HIS A 18 17.25 -0.10 1.57
N ASP A 19 17.88 0.02 2.74
CA ASP A 19 19.31 -0.20 2.92
C ASP A 19 19.69 -1.66 2.65
N GLU A 20 18.88 -2.62 3.12
CA GLU A 20 19.09 -4.04 2.87
C GLU A 20 19.02 -4.36 1.37
N PHE A 21 17.96 -3.91 0.68
CA PHE A 21 17.80 -4.13 -0.75
C PHE A 21 18.95 -3.56 -1.58
N LYS A 22 19.44 -2.36 -1.23
CA LYS A 22 20.60 -1.77 -1.91
C LYS A 22 21.87 -2.57 -1.72
N SER A 23 22.07 -3.13 -0.53
CA SER A 23 23.28 -3.89 -0.21
C SER A 23 23.26 -5.29 -0.83
N GLN A 24 22.09 -5.94 -0.85
CA GLN A 24 21.94 -7.34 -1.22
C GLN A 24 20.61 -7.58 -1.98
N PRO A 25 20.45 -7.02 -3.20
CA PRO A 25 19.19 -7.13 -3.96
C PRO A 25 18.86 -8.57 -4.40
N SER A 26 19.82 -9.50 -4.32
CA SER A 26 19.63 -10.92 -4.62
C SER A 26 18.96 -11.72 -3.51
N LEU A 27 18.77 -11.16 -2.31
CA LEU A 27 18.00 -11.80 -1.23
C LEU A 27 16.50 -11.88 -1.53
N PHE A 28 16.01 -11.05 -2.44
CA PHE A 28 14.58 -10.93 -2.76
C PHE A 28 14.31 -11.46 -4.17
N PHE A 29 13.47 -12.49 -4.28
CA PHE A 29 13.08 -13.10 -5.56
C PHE A 29 11.76 -12.56 -6.10
N THR A 30 10.90 -12.11 -5.19
CA THR A 30 9.54 -11.66 -5.45
C THR A 30 9.22 -10.41 -4.66
N GLU A 31 8.13 -9.74 -5.05
CA GLU A 31 7.60 -8.61 -4.29
C GLU A 31 7.14 -9.03 -2.89
N ASP A 32 6.61 -10.25 -2.76
CA ASP A 32 6.16 -10.80 -1.50
C ASP A 32 7.32 -10.97 -0.50
N ASP A 33 8.53 -11.30 -0.97
CA ASP A 33 9.71 -11.37 -0.10
C ASP A 33 10.01 -10.01 0.55
N LEU A 34 9.88 -8.91 -0.20
CA LEU A 34 10.07 -7.54 0.29
C LEU A 34 8.98 -7.18 1.31
N VAL A 35 7.73 -7.52 1.01
CA VAL A 35 6.57 -7.29 1.91
C VAL A 35 6.74 -8.07 3.20
N CYS A 36 7.10 -9.36 3.13
CA CYS A 36 7.32 -10.22 4.29
C CYS A 36 8.52 -9.78 5.14
N TYR A 37 9.60 -9.32 4.51
CA TYR A 37 10.73 -8.74 5.23
C TYR A 37 10.32 -7.48 6.01
N LEU A 38 9.55 -6.58 5.39
CA LEU A 38 9.03 -5.41 6.10
C LEU A 38 8.07 -5.81 7.22
N TYR A 39 7.18 -6.77 6.97
CA TYR A 39 6.23 -7.29 7.97
C TYR A 39 6.98 -7.77 9.22
N GLN A 40 8.00 -8.62 9.04
CA GLN A 40 8.80 -9.15 10.14
C GLN A 40 9.55 -8.04 10.88
N THR A 41 10.15 -7.10 10.15
CA THR A 41 10.86 -5.96 10.73
C THR A 41 9.92 -5.10 11.58
N LEU A 42 8.72 -4.80 11.08
CA LEU A 42 7.71 -4.04 11.80
C LEU A 42 7.25 -4.76 13.08
N GLN A 43 6.98 -6.07 13.01
CA GLN A 43 6.57 -6.86 14.18
C GLN A 43 7.60 -6.77 15.32
N GLN A 44 8.89 -6.63 15.01
CA GLN A 44 9.95 -6.48 16.00
C GLN A 44 10.14 -5.04 16.51
N LYS A 45 9.77 -4.03 15.72
CA LYS A 45 10.04 -2.62 16.01
C LYS A 45 8.84 -1.85 16.56
N LEU A 46 7.62 -2.37 16.40
CA LEU A 46 6.42 -1.71 16.89
C LEU A 46 6.43 -1.63 18.43
N PRO A 47 6.12 -0.46 19.02
CA PRO A 47 6.02 -0.32 20.48
C PRO A 47 4.81 -1.08 21.04
N ILE A 48 3.78 -1.28 20.22
CA ILE A 48 2.58 -2.06 20.52
C ILE A 48 2.33 -2.95 19.32
N VAL A 49 2.46 -4.25 19.52
CA VAL A 49 2.29 -5.25 18.44
C VAL A 49 0.85 -5.74 18.36
N ARG A 50 0.15 -5.76 19.50
CA ARG A 50 -1.23 -6.24 19.63
C ARG A 50 -2.09 -5.30 20.44
N THR A 51 -3.39 -5.30 20.18
CA THR A 51 -4.38 -4.59 20.98
C THR A 51 -5.69 -5.40 21.03
N PRO A 52 -6.44 -5.35 22.14
CA PRO A 52 -7.78 -5.92 22.18
C PRO A 52 -8.75 -5.12 21.30
N ASP A 53 -9.74 -5.81 20.73
CA ASP A 53 -10.94 -5.20 20.15
C ASP A 53 -12.01 -4.90 21.22
N LYS A 54 -13.21 -4.50 20.80
CA LYS A 54 -14.30 -4.16 21.73
C LYS A 54 -14.83 -5.34 22.55
N ASP A 55 -14.57 -6.56 22.10
CA ASP A 55 -14.98 -7.82 22.74
C ASP A 55 -13.78 -8.51 23.44
N ASP A 56 -12.67 -7.77 23.64
CA ASP A 56 -11.42 -8.21 24.28
C ASP A 56 -10.62 -9.29 23.51
N HIS A 57 -10.90 -9.51 22.23
CA HIS A 57 -10.08 -10.38 21.39
C HIS A 57 -8.80 -9.66 20.95
N GLN A 58 -7.65 -10.34 21.03
CA GLN A 58 -6.35 -9.76 20.67
C GLN A 58 -6.12 -9.76 19.16
N HIS A 59 -5.76 -8.60 18.61
CA HIS A 59 -5.43 -8.42 17.19
C HIS A 59 -4.03 -7.87 17.02
N PHE A 60 -3.34 -8.33 15.98
CA PHE A 60 -2.13 -7.65 15.51
C PHE A 60 -2.49 -6.29 14.89
N LEU A 61 -1.54 -5.37 14.85
CA LEU A 61 -1.75 -4.09 14.16
C LEU A 61 -1.44 -4.17 12.67
N ILE A 62 -0.61 -5.13 12.25
CA ILE A 62 -0.08 -5.24 10.89
C ILE A 62 -0.86 -6.31 10.12
N HIS A 63 -1.44 -5.93 8.98
CA HIS A 63 -2.20 -6.83 8.13
C HIS A 63 -1.80 -6.66 6.66
N LYS A 64 -1.80 -7.78 5.94
CA LYS A 64 -1.75 -7.83 4.47
C LYS A 64 -3.17 -7.93 3.92
N GLU A 65 -3.33 -7.59 2.65
CA GLU A 65 -4.60 -7.76 1.92
C GLU A 65 -5.79 -7.09 2.61
N TYR A 66 -5.58 -5.90 3.18
CA TYR A 66 -6.69 -5.14 3.76
C TYR A 66 -7.45 -4.39 2.67
N PRO A 67 -8.79 -4.45 2.62
CA PRO A 67 -9.54 -3.94 1.47
C PRO A 67 -9.71 -2.41 1.47
N THR A 68 -9.74 -1.81 0.28
CA THR A 68 -9.95 -0.35 0.07
C THR A 68 -11.33 0.10 0.54
N PRO A 69 -11.57 1.32 1.03
CA PRO A 69 -12.90 1.75 1.51
C PRO A 69 -13.90 2.05 0.38
N PHE A 70 -13.52 1.79 -0.87
CA PHE A 70 -14.27 2.03 -2.08
C PHE A 70 -14.06 0.89 -3.08
N ARG A 71 -14.95 0.81 -4.07
CA ARG A 71 -14.78 -0.03 -5.27
C ARG A 71 -13.96 0.72 -6.31
N CYS A 72 -13.20 -0.01 -7.12
CA CYS A 72 -12.41 0.58 -8.19
C CYS A 72 -12.28 -0.33 -9.40
N ASP A 73 -11.99 0.27 -10.55
CA ASP A 73 -11.48 -0.43 -11.70
C ASP A 73 -9.95 -0.33 -11.73
N MET A 74 -9.31 -1.50 -11.84
CA MET A 74 -7.86 -1.67 -11.92
C MET A 74 -7.44 -2.36 -13.23
N ALA A 75 -8.32 -2.42 -14.24
CA ALA A 75 -8.03 -3.06 -15.51
C ALA A 75 -6.82 -2.43 -16.23
N GLY A 76 -5.86 -3.27 -16.61
CA GLY A 76 -4.62 -2.83 -17.26
C GLY A 76 -3.75 -2.00 -16.33
N THR A 77 -3.56 -0.73 -16.67
CA THR A 77 -2.80 0.26 -15.87
C THR A 77 -3.64 1.48 -15.51
N LYS A 78 -4.97 1.35 -15.54
CA LYS A 78 -5.91 2.42 -15.19
C LYS A 78 -6.35 2.28 -13.74
N PHE A 79 -6.54 3.40 -13.07
CA PHE A 79 -7.16 3.44 -11.76
C PHE A 79 -8.35 4.40 -11.82
N GLU A 80 -9.53 3.91 -11.47
CA GLU A 80 -10.74 4.71 -11.42
C GLU A 80 -11.60 4.27 -10.23
N ILE A 81 -12.03 5.22 -9.38
CA ILE A 81 -13.02 4.93 -8.35
C ILE A 81 -14.36 4.67 -9.02
N LYS A 82 -15.06 3.65 -8.55
CA LYS A 82 -16.39 3.30 -9.03
C LYS A 82 -17.39 3.44 -7.90
N ASN A 83 -18.52 4.04 -8.20
CA ASN A 83 -19.63 4.10 -7.26
C ASN A 83 -20.29 2.71 -7.12
N ASP A 84 -21.10 2.54 -6.07
CA ASP A 84 -21.68 1.23 -5.75
C ASP A 84 -22.76 0.77 -6.75
N GLU A 85 -23.28 1.68 -7.58
CA GLU A 85 -24.29 1.40 -8.61
C GLU A 85 -23.70 1.15 -9.99
N GLU A 86 -22.45 1.54 -10.21
CA GLU A 86 -21.73 1.21 -11.43
C GLU A 86 -21.54 -0.30 -11.55
N ARG A 87 -21.63 -0.78 -12.80
CA ARG A 87 -21.48 -2.19 -13.16
C ARG A 87 -20.35 -2.33 -14.17
N THR A 88 -19.66 -3.46 -14.08
CA THR A 88 -18.69 -3.90 -15.10
C THR A 88 -19.42 -4.19 -16.41
N GLU A 89 -18.67 -4.32 -17.52
CA GLU A 89 -19.24 -4.72 -18.83
C GLU A 89 -20.01 -6.04 -18.78
N LYS A 90 -19.70 -6.90 -17.80
CA LYS A 90 -20.39 -8.19 -17.56
C LYS A 90 -21.59 -8.08 -16.59
N GLY A 91 -21.98 -6.87 -16.19
CA GLY A 91 -23.12 -6.61 -15.30
C GLY A 91 -22.87 -6.80 -13.80
N GLY A 92 -21.71 -7.33 -13.39
CA GLY A 92 -21.34 -7.46 -11.97
C GLY A 92 -20.88 -6.15 -11.34
N LYS A 93 -20.97 -6.01 -10.01
CA LYS A 93 -20.37 -4.88 -9.27
C LYS A 93 -18.85 -4.86 -9.43
N TYR A 94 -18.25 -3.66 -9.46
CA TYR A 94 -16.79 -3.51 -9.36
C TYR A 94 -16.28 -4.06 -8.03
N LYS A 95 -15.07 -4.60 -8.03
CA LYS A 95 -14.45 -5.14 -6.81
C LYS A 95 -13.77 -4.03 -6.00
N ARG A 96 -13.47 -4.33 -4.75
CA ARG A 96 -12.55 -3.51 -3.94
C ARG A 96 -11.13 -3.93 -4.26
N GLY A 97 -10.20 -2.98 -4.19
CA GLY A 97 -8.78 -3.27 -4.18
C GLY A 97 -8.35 -3.74 -2.79
N TYR A 98 -7.07 -4.12 -2.70
CA TYR A 98 -6.40 -4.46 -1.45
C TYR A 98 -5.06 -3.75 -1.39
N TYR A 99 -4.58 -3.54 -0.17
CA TYR A 99 -3.22 -3.06 0.10
C TYR A 99 -2.29 -4.23 0.42
N ASP A 100 -1.04 -4.12 -0.01
CA ASP A 100 -0.02 -5.12 0.31
C ASP A 100 0.24 -5.19 1.81
N LEU A 101 0.28 -4.03 2.47
CA LEU A 101 0.51 -3.94 3.90
C LEU A 101 -0.16 -2.70 4.52
N ILE A 102 -0.78 -2.87 5.67
CA ILE A 102 -1.30 -1.77 6.47
C ILE A 102 -0.87 -1.88 7.93
N VAL A 103 -0.92 -0.74 8.62
CA VAL A 103 -0.84 -0.65 10.08
C VAL A 103 -2.11 0.01 10.59
N LEU A 104 -2.98 -0.78 11.24
CA LEU A 104 -4.22 -0.32 11.85
C LEU A 104 -3.93 0.59 13.06
N ASN A 105 -4.83 1.54 13.28
CA ASN A 105 -4.82 2.35 14.48
C ASN A 105 -5.32 1.51 15.67
N PRO A 106 -4.55 1.37 16.77
CA PRO A 106 -5.00 0.57 17.89
C PRO A 106 -6.25 1.15 18.58
N ASP A 107 -6.47 2.46 18.50
CA ASP A 107 -7.69 3.06 19.04
C ASP A 107 -8.91 2.75 18.19
N PHE A 108 -8.73 2.58 16.88
CA PHE A 108 -9.79 2.10 15.99
C PHE A 108 -10.17 0.67 16.37
N ILE A 109 -9.19 -0.23 16.53
CA ILE A 109 -9.45 -1.63 16.88
C ILE A 109 -10.29 -1.74 18.17
N ARG A 110 -9.97 -0.96 19.21
CA ARG A 110 -10.71 -1.00 20.49
C ARG A 110 -12.18 -0.59 20.41
N GLN A 111 -12.61 0.04 19.32
CA GLN A 111 -13.98 0.55 19.16
C GLN A 111 -14.91 -0.43 18.43
N TYR A 112 -14.37 -1.42 17.73
CA TYR A 112 -15.12 -2.25 16.79
C TYR A 112 -14.92 -3.75 17.08
N THR A 113 -15.85 -4.60 16.60
CA THR A 113 -15.70 -6.07 16.62
C THR A 113 -14.63 -6.49 15.62
N TYR A 114 -14.10 -7.71 15.75
CA TYR A 114 -13.32 -8.37 14.71
C TYR A 114 -13.97 -8.31 13.30
N ASP A 115 -15.28 -8.57 13.20
CA ASP A 115 -15.99 -8.58 11.91
C ASP A 115 -16.06 -7.20 11.25
N GLU A 116 -16.18 -6.15 12.06
CA GLU A 116 -16.11 -4.76 11.61
C GLU A 116 -14.67 -4.36 11.25
N ILE A 117 -13.68 -4.78 12.05
CA ILE A 117 -12.26 -4.44 11.82
C ILE A 117 -11.73 -5.06 10.54
N LYS A 118 -12.02 -6.35 10.26
CA LYS A 118 -11.47 -7.03 9.07
C LYS A 118 -12.03 -6.49 7.75
N ALA A 119 -13.11 -5.71 7.82
CA ALA A 119 -13.72 -4.99 6.70
C ALA A 119 -14.06 -5.86 5.47
N GLN A 120 -14.28 -7.17 5.64
CA GLN A 120 -14.52 -8.08 4.51
C GLN A 120 -15.95 -7.94 3.93
N ASP A 121 -16.95 -7.79 4.80
CA ASP A 121 -18.29 -7.41 4.38
C ASP A 121 -18.33 -5.90 4.14
N TYR A 122 -18.26 -5.51 2.87
CA TYR A 122 -18.20 -4.11 2.47
C TYR A 122 -19.45 -3.31 2.87
N GLU A 123 -20.64 -3.88 2.72
CA GLU A 123 -21.88 -3.15 3.00
C GLU A 123 -22.01 -2.94 4.51
N SER A 124 -21.75 -3.99 5.31
CA SER A 124 -21.75 -3.87 6.76
C SER A 124 -20.66 -2.92 7.27
N TYR A 125 -19.45 -2.98 6.70
CA TYR A 125 -18.35 -2.09 7.06
C TYR A 125 -18.67 -0.63 6.74
N LYS A 126 -19.28 -0.36 5.58
CA LYS A 126 -19.67 0.99 5.18
C LYS A 126 -20.69 1.59 6.14
N GLU A 127 -21.72 0.82 6.48
CA GLU A 127 -22.79 1.27 7.38
C GLU A 127 -22.31 1.43 8.82
N LYS A 128 -21.61 0.43 9.36
CA LYS A 128 -21.28 0.38 10.79
C LYS A 128 -20.02 1.16 11.14
N VAL A 129 -19.06 1.24 10.22
CA VAL A 129 -17.74 1.81 10.43
C VAL A 129 -17.56 3.10 9.63
N LEU A 130 -17.55 3.04 8.30
CA LEU A 130 -17.16 4.19 7.47
C LEU A 130 -18.05 5.43 7.68
N SER A 131 -19.34 5.22 7.95
CA SER A 131 -20.29 6.31 8.23
C SER A 131 -20.04 7.06 9.55
N LYS A 132 -19.26 6.46 10.46
CA LYS A 132 -19.03 6.95 11.83
C LYS A 132 -17.57 7.36 12.10
N ILE A 133 -16.70 7.25 11.10
CA ILE A 133 -15.28 7.57 11.25
C ILE A 133 -15.09 9.05 11.59
N GLU A 134 -14.32 9.30 12.64
CA GLU A 134 -13.87 10.63 13.05
C GLU A 134 -12.57 11.02 12.33
N LEU A 135 -12.40 12.31 12.05
CA LEU A 135 -11.25 12.83 11.29
C LEU A 135 -9.90 12.68 12.02
N ASP A 136 -9.93 12.74 13.35
CA ASP A 136 -8.74 12.72 14.21
C ASP A 136 -8.31 11.30 14.62
N THR A 137 -9.18 10.31 14.39
CA THR A 137 -8.95 8.90 14.73
C THR A 137 -9.03 8.04 13.46
N PRO A 138 -7.97 8.03 12.64
CA PRO A 138 -7.99 7.31 11.37
C PRO A 138 -8.09 5.79 11.59
N VAL A 139 -8.72 5.07 10.67
CA VAL A 139 -8.75 3.58 10.70
C VAL A 139 -7.34 3.01 10.55
N ILE A 140 -6.59 3.51 9.56
CA ILE A 140 -5.27 3.07 9.18
C ILE A 140 -4.27 4.20 9.45
N LEU A 141 -3.25 3.91 10.26
CA LEU A 141 -2.14 4.85 10.49
C LEU A 141 -1.20 4.92 9.29
N TYR A 142 -1.00 3.80 8.60
CA TYR A 142 -0.11 3.71 7.45
C TYR A 142 -0.61 2.65 6.45
N GLY A 143 -0.77 3.02 5.18
CA GLY A 143 -1.00 2.10 4.06
C GLY A 143 0.21 2.05 3.12
N LEU A 144 0.56 0.86 2.68
CA LEU A 144 1.76 0.60 1.88
C LEU A 144 1.43 -0.26 0.65
N GLU A 145 2.06 0.08 -0.45
CA GLU A 145 2.06 -0.68 -1.71
C GLU A 145 3.50 -0.86 -2.17
N PHE A 146 3.74 -1.93 -2.89
CA PHE A 146 5.03 -2.32 -3.41
C PHE A 146 4.98 -2.47 -4.93
N MET A 147 6.10 -2.19 -5.57
CA MET A 147 6.32 -2.58 -6.96
C MET A 147 7.75 -3.05 -7.11
N PHE A 148 7.95 -4.29 -7.54
CA PHE A 148 9.29 -4.83 -7.73
C PHE A 148 9.56 -5.25 -9.18
N SER A 149 10.59 -4.66 -9.79
CA SER A 149 11.21 -5.21 -10.99
C SER A 149 12.39 -6.09 -10.62
N ARG A 150 12.15 -7.40 -10.53
CA ARG A 150 13.16 -8.42 -10.23
C ARG A 150 14.22 -8.57 -11.32
N ASP A 151 13.79 -8.41 -12.57
CA ASP A 151 14.64 -8.51 -13.75
C ASP A 151 15.02 -7.10 -14.21
N PRO A 152 16.24 -6.90 -14.76
CA PRO A 152 16.65 -5.62 -15.31
C PRO A 152 15.65 -5.11 -16.36
N LEU A 153 15.12 -3.92 -16.13
CA LEU A 153 14.36 -3.20 -17.15
C LEU A 153 15.29 -2.84 -18.30
N LYS A 154 14.75 -2.89 -19.52
CA LYS A 154 15.49 -2.63 -20.75
C LYS A 154 14.70 -1.70 -21.64
N PHE A 155 15.42 -0.88 -22.39
CA PHE A 155 14.84 -0.19 -23.53
C PHE A 155 14.31 -1.21 -24.54
N SER A 156 13.11 -0.95 -25.05
CA SER A 156 12.47 -1.76 -26.07
C SER A 156 13.13 -1.53 -27.43
N ARG A 157 13.18 -2.56 -28.28
CA ARG A 157 13.65 -2.39 -29.66
C ARG A 157 12.59 -1.65 -30.50
N GLY A 158 13.03 -0.79 -31.41
CA GLY A 158 12.17 -0.07 -32.36
C GLY A 158 11.76 1.33 -31.89
N THR A 159 10.72 1.90 -32.50
CA THR A 159 10.33 3.32 -32.35
C THR A 159 9.74 3.70 -30.99
N LYS A 160 9.49 2.73 -30.10
CA LYS A 160 8.92 2.93 -28.75
C LYS A 160 9.89 2.45 -27.69
N GLU A 161 11.07 3.04 -27.66
CA GLU A 161 12.19 2.68 -26.80
C GLU A 161 11.81 2.58 -25.31
N ASP A 162 10.98 3.51 -24.82
CA ASP A 162 10.56 3.59 -23.42
C ASP A 162 9.35 2.71 -23.06
N LYS A 163 8.84 1.84 -23.96
CA LYS A 163 7.56 1.14 -23.73
C LYS A 163 7.52 0.37 -22.41
N GLY A 164 8.55 -0.45 -22.12
CA GLY A 164 8.62 -1.23 -20.87
C GLY A 164 8.70 -0.35 -19.63
N ILE A 165 9.51 0.71 -19.67
CA ILE A 165 9.67 1.70 -18.59
C ILE A 165 8.34 2.40 -18.32
N ASN A 166 7.65 2.85 -19.36
CA ASN A 166 6.36 3.53 -19.25
C ASN A 166 5.28 2.60 -18.69
N GLN A 167 5.28 1.32 -19.06
CA GLN A 167 4.36 0.33 -18.50
C GLN A 167 4.62 0.09 -17.01
N PHE A 168 5.89 -0.05 -16.61
CA PHE A 168 6.26 -0.18 -15.21
C PHE A 168 5.83 1.05 -14.39
N VAL A 169 6.18 2.25 -14.87
CA VAL A 169 5.78 3.53 -14.25
C VAL A 169 4.26 3.69 -14.19
N ALA A 170 3.52 3.22 -15.20
CA ALA A 170 2.06 3.27 -15.19
C ALA A 170 1.46 2.39 -14.08
N LYS A 171 1.99 1.18 -13.86
CA LYS A 171 1.59 0.30 -12.74
C LYS A 171 1.89 0.94 -11.39
N VAL A 172 3.11 1.45 -11.19
CA VAL A 172 3.47 2.20 -9.97
C VAL A 172 2.48 3.33 -9.70
N ASN A 173 2.13 4.10 -10.73
CA ASN A 173 1.20 5.21 -10.57
C ASN A 173 -0.23 4.75 -10.27
N GLN A 174 -0.64 3.60 -10.80
CA GLN A 174 -1.94 2.99 -10.53
C GLN A 174 -2.12 2.70 -9.04
N ASP A 175 -1.17 2.00 -8.42
CA ASP A 175 -1.23 1.67 -6.98
C ASP A 175 -1.00 2.90 -6.09
N ALA A 176 -0.11 3.81 -6.49
CA ALA A 176 0.05 5.07 -5.78
C ALA A 176 -1.22 5.95 -5.83
N ASN A 177 -2.00 5.89 -6.91
CA ASN A 177 -3.31 6.57 -6.98
C ASN A 177 -4.34 5.93 -6.05
N LYS A 178 -4.39 4.58 -5.98
CA LYS A 178 -5.21 3.83 -5.02
C LYS A 178 -4.91 4.26 -3.58
N LEU A 179 -3.63 4.35 -3.21
CA LEU A 179 -3.22 4.86 -1.90
C LEU A 179 -3.65 6.32 -1.68
N LYS A 180 -3.43 7.19 -2.66
CA LYS A 180 -3.79 8.61 -2.57
C LYS A 180 -5.28 8.82 -2.34
N GLU A 181 -6.13 8.09 -3.06
CA GLU A 181 -7.57 8.15 -2.85
C GLU A 181 -7.98 7.60 -1.48
N SER A 182 -7.28 6.59 -0.98
CA SER A 182 -7.50 6.05 0.36
C SER A 182 -7.17 7.05 1.46
N LYS A 183 -6.11 7.84 1.26
CA LYS A 183 -5.74 8.96 2.14
C LYS A 183 -6.74 10.13 2.07
N ASN A 184 -7.29 10.38 0.88
CA ASN A 184 -8.32 11.40 0.69
C ASN A 184 -9.69 10.95 1.23
N TYR A 185 -9.91 9.64 1.41
CA TYR A 185 -11.11 9.12 2.05
C TYR A 185 -11.12 9.51 3.53
N LYS A 186 -12.11 10.34 3.89
CA LYS A 186 -12.20 11.02 5.18
C LYS A 186 -12.00 10.06 6.36
N GLY A 187 -10.95 10.31 7.15
CA GLY A 187 -10.61 9.54 8.36
C GLY A 187 -10.25 8.06 8.11
N PHE A 188 -10.05 7.63 6.87
CA PHE A 188 -9.69 6.25 6.62
C PHE A 188 -8.19 6.00 6.80
N MET A 189 -7.33 6.78 6.13
CA MET A 189 -5.89 6.52 6.11
C MET A 189 -5.07 7.79 6.34
N LYS A 190 -4.13 7.75 7.29
CA LYS A 190 -3.32 8.91 7.66
C LYS A 190 -2.07 9.08 6.78
N ASN A 191 -1.26 8.04 6.69
CA ASN A 191 -0.01 8.04 5.93
C ASN A 191 -0.04 6.99 4.83
N ILE A 192 0.70 7.26 3.74
CA ILE A 192 0.82 6.36 2.59
C ILE A 192 2.25 6.31 2.08
N LYS A 193 2.65 5.15 1.58
CA LYS A 193 3.87 5.01 0.78
C LYS A 193 3.72 3.95 -0.31
N MET A 194 4.16 4.31 -1.51
CA MET A 194 4.41 3.39 -2.62
C MET A 194 5.91 3.14 -2.69
N ILE A 195 6.36 1.93 -2.40
CA ILE A 195 7.78 1.58 -2.34
C ILE A 195 8.15 0.83 -3.61
N VAL A 196 9.10 1.37 -4.37
CA VAL A 196 9.42 0.88 -5.72
C VAL A 196 10.84 0.34 -5.74
N PHE A 197 10.99 -0.93 -6.06
CA PHE A 197 12.28 -1.61 -6.13
C PHE A 197 12.61 -1.96 -7.58
N VAL A 198 13.82 -1.62 -8.02
CA VAL A 198 14.34 -2.01 -9.34
C VAL A 198 15.74 -2.56 -9.16
N LYS A 199 15.93 -3.79 -9.62
CA LYS A 199 17.20 -4.51 -9.51
C LYS A 199 17.95 -4.53 -10.84
N ASP A 200 19.26 -4.33 -10.76
CA ASP A 200 20.27 -4.55 -11.80
C ASP A 200 20.00 -3.81 -13.13
N SER A 201 19.19 -2.75 -13.07
CA SER A 201 18.85 -1.94 -14.26
C SER A 201 19.93 -0.90 -14.53
N LYS A 202 20.17 -0.61 -15.81
CA LYS A 202 21.15 0.42 -16.20
C LYS A 202 20.80 1.77 -15.56
N LYS A 203 21.84 2.52 -15.18
CA LYS A 203 21.69 3.85 -14.56
C LYS A 203 20.73 4.79 -15.32
N GLU A 204 20.86 4.86 -16.64
CA GLU A 204 20.00 5.69 -17.51
C GLU A 204 18.51 5.33 -17.39
N ILE A 205 18.20 4.05 -17.22
CA ILE A 205 16.84 3.54 -17.04
C ILE A 205 16.33 3.93 -15.65
N CYS A 206 17.15 3.73 -14.61
CA CYS A 206 16.83 4.15 -13.25
C CYS A 206 16.60 5.66 -13.16
N ASP A 207 17.43 6.48 -13.83
CA ASP A 207 17.28 7.93 -13.91
C ASP A 207 15.98 8.32 -14.63
N SER A 208 15.63 7.62 -15.72
CA SER A 208 14.36 7.83 -16.44
C SER A 208 13.14 7.50 -15.57
N ILE A 209 13.16 6.38 -14.85
CA ILE A 209 12.12 6.00 -13.89
C ILE A 209 12.02 7.05 -12.79
N ASN A 210 13.15 7.42 -12.17
CA ASN A 210 13.19 8.40 -11.11
C ASN A 210 12.60 9.74 -11.54
N LYS A 211 12.99 10.24 -12.72
CA LYS A 211 12.46 11.50 -13.28
C LYS A 211 10.95 11.46 -13.47
N LYS A 212 10.38 10.32 -13.82
CA LYS A 212 8.93 10.15 -14.01
C LYS A 212 8.18 10.03 -12.69
N LEU A 213 8.80 9.49 -11.64
CA LEU A 213 8.16 9.24 -10.33
C LEU A 213 8.43 10.33 -9.28
N SER A 214 9.54 11.06 -9.36
CA SER A 214 10.03 11.99 -8.33
C SER A 214 9.12 13.17 -8.02
N LYS A 215 8.12 13.43 -8.87
CA LYS A 215 7.09 14.46 -8.63
C LYS A 215 6.10 14.08 -7.53
N ARG A 216 6.09 12.82 -7.08
CA ARG A 216 5.15 12.28 -6.10
C ARG A 216 5.88 11.97 -4.80
N GLN A 217 5.52 12.67 -3.72
CA GLN A 217 6.17 12.53 -2.41
C GLN A 217 5.84 11.21 -1.70
N GLU A 218 4.74 10.59 -2.10
CA GLU A 218 4.31 9.28 -1.61
C GLU A 218 5.07 8.11 -2.26
N ILE A 219 5.84 8.34 -3.32
CA ILE A 219 6.60 7.29 -4.00
C ILE A 219 8.05 7.32 -3.51
N LEU A 220 8.54 6.17 -3.05
CA LEU A 220 9.92 5.98 -2.62
C LEU A 220 10.63 4.95 -3.51
N PRO A 221 11.41 5.41 -4.51
CA PRO A 221 12.21 4.52 -5.33
C PRO A 221 13.46 4.00 -4.61
N CYS A 222 13.82 2.75 -4.89
CA CYS A 222 15.01 2.05 -4.44
C CYS A 222 15.61 1.31 -5.63
N PHE A 223 16.80 1.73 -6.06
CA PHE A 223 17.51 1.12 -7.19
C PHE A 223 18.81 0.51 -6.68
N ALA A 224 19.05 -0.74 -7.06
CA ALA A 224 20.24 -1.52 -6.74
C ALA A 224 20.84 -2.07 -8.03
#